data_AF-A0A2L0BY99-F1
#
_entry.id   AF-A0A2L0BY99-F1
#
_cell.length_a   1.000
_cell.length_b   1.000
_cell.length_c   1.000
_cell.angle_alpha   90.00
_cell.angle_beta   90.00
_cell.angle_gamma   90.00
#
_symmetry.space_group_name_H-M   'P 1'
#
loop_
_entity.id
_entity.type
_entity.pdbx_description
1 polymer ?
#
loop_
_entity_poly.entity_id
_entity_poly.type
_entity_poly.pdbx_seq_one_letter_code
_entity_poly.pdbx_strand_id
1 'polypeptide(L)'
;IFELNSFEQLCINYTNEKLQQLFNHTMFILEQEEYQKEGIEWKFIDFGLDLQPTIDLIDKPMGIMALLDEECLFPKATDKTFVDKLVSAHSVHPKFKKSDFRGIADFSIIHYAGKVDYCANQWLMKNMDPQNENVVSLLQASQDPFVVHIWKDAETLGRAKGMFRTVSYLYKEQLANLMVTLRNTNPNFVRCIIPNHEKRAGKIDAPLVLDQLRCNGVLEGIRICRQGFPNRIPFQEFRQRYELLTPNVINKGFMDGKKACETMIKTLELDQNLYRIGQS
;
A
#
# COMPACT_ATOMS: atom_id res chain seq x y z
N ILE A 1 -14.50 2.08 -9.21
CA ILE A 1 -15.68 1.82 -8.36
C ILE A 1 -16.79 1.37 -9.29
N PHE A 2 -17.36 0.19 -9.04
CA PHE A 2 -18.52 -0.30 -9.79
C PHE A 2 -19.80 0.10 -9.06
N GLU A 3 -20.93 0.01 -9.75
CA GLU A 3 -22.27 0.24 -9.19
C GLU A 3 -22.54 -0.70 -7.99
N LEU A 4 -21.93 -1.89 -7.98
CA LEU A 4 -21.97 -2.82 -6.86
C LEU A 4 -20.60 -3.50 -6.71
N ASN A 5 -19.95 -3.30 -5.56
CA ASN A 5 -18.63 -3.85 -5.27
C ASN A 5 -18.77 -5.08 -4.35
N SER A 6 -18.13 -6.19 -4.68
CA SER A 6 -18.19 -7.44 -3.91
C SER A 6 -16.85 -7.73 -3.22
N PHE A 7 -16.68 -8.95 -2.72
CA PHE A 7 -15.50 -9.39 -1.98
C PHE A 7 -14.20 -9.22 -2.78
N GLU A 8 -14.24 -9.46 -4.08
CA GLU A 8 -13.10 -9.30 -4.98
C GLU A 8 -12.63 -7.84 -5.02
N GLN A 9 -13.56 -6.89 -5.08
CA GLN A 9 -13.23 -5.47 -5.03
C GLN A 9 -12.71 -5.06 -3.65
N LEU A 10 -13.20 -5.66 -2.55
CA LEU A 10 -12.65 -5.42 -1.22
C LEU A 10 -11.16 -5.80 -1.20
N CYS A 11 -10.82 -6.99 -1.69
CA CYS A 11 -9.44 -7.45 -1.77
C CYS A 11 -8.58 -6.49 -2.60
N ILE A 12 -9.03 -6.12 -3.81
CA ILE A 12 -8.30 -5.18 -4.69
C ILE A 12 -8.07 -3.82 -3.99
N ASN A 13 -9.13 -3.24 -3.43
CA ASN A 13 -9.06 -1.93 -2.78
C ASN A 13 -8.17 -1.97 -1.54
N TYR A 14 -8.21 -3.05 -0.77
CA TYR A 14 -7.30 -3.26 0.37
C TYR A 14 -5.83 -3.34 -0.05
N THR A 15 -5.50 -4.03 -1.16
CA THR A 15 -4.12 -4.01 -1.69
C THR A 15 -3.71 -2.60 -2.11
N ASN A 16 -4.60 -1.85 -2.77
CA ASN A 16 -4.31 -0.46 -3.11
C ASN A 16 -4.07 0.41 -1.85
N GLU A 17 -4.84 0.21 -0.79
CA GLU A 17 -4.64 0.88 0.51
C GLU A 17 -3.24 0.58 1.09
N LYS A 18 -2.81 -0.70 1.08
CA LYS A 18 -1.47 -1.11 1.54
C LYS A 18 -0.34 -0.53 0.71
N LEU A 19 -0.49 -0.52 -0.63
CA LEU A 19 0.51 0.05 -1.54
C LEU A 19 0.60 1.57 -1.39
N GLN A 20 -0.54 2.24 -1.20
CA GLN A 20 -0.55 3.67 -0.93
C GLN A 20 0.08 3.99 0.44
N GLN A 21 -0.17 3.19 1.47
CA GLN A 21 0.50 3.36 2.77
C GLN A 21 2.01 3.10 2.67
N LEU A 22 2.45 2.14 1.86
CA LEU A 22 3.87 1.94 1.58
C LEU A 22 4.49 3.18 0.93
N PHE A 23 3.83 3.77 -0.07
CA PHE A 23 4.27 5.03 -0.65
C PHE A 23 4.35 6.15 0.39
N ASN A 24 3.30 6.32 1.21
CA ASN A 24 3.27 7.36 2.24
C ASN A 24 4.41 7.16 3.25
N HIS A 25 4.65 5.92 3.68
CA HIS A 25 5.74 5.59 4.60
C HIS A 25 7.12 5.86 3.97
N THR A 26 7.36 5.38 2.76
CA THR A 26 8.66 5.54 2.09
C THR A 26 8.95 7.01 1.76
N MET A 27 8.00 7.73 1.18
CA MET A 27 8.23 9.10 0.73
C MET A 27 8.23 10.11 1.87
N PHE A 28 7.50 9.87 2.95
CA PHE A 28 7.24 10.90 3.96
C PHE A 28 7.86 10.58 5.33
N ILE A 29 7.81 9.31 5.75
CA ILE A 29 8.30 8.92 7.08
C ILE A 29 9.79 8.64 7.02
N LEU A 30 10.22 7.72 6.14
CA LEU A 30 11.64 7.35 6.02
C LEU A 30 12.53 8.54 5.62
N GLU A 31 12.01 9.44 4.79
CA GLU A 31 12.73 10.64 4.36
C GLU A 31 13.02 11.58 5.54
N GLN A 32 12.01 11.84 6.37
CA GLN A 32 12.15 12.72 7.54
C GLN A 32 12.94 12.06 8.68
N GLU A 33 12.81 10.74 8.85
CA GLU A 33 13.65 9.97 9.78
C GLU A 33 15.12 10.04 9.40
N GLU A 34 15.45 10.06 8.11
CA GLU A 34 16.84 10.27 7.71
C GLU A 34 17.34 11.66 8.11
N TYR A 35 16.56 12.71 7.84
CA TYR A 35 16.96 14.06 8.23
C TYR A 35 17.27 14.15 9.73
N GLN A 36 16.49 13.45 10.56
CA GLN A 36 16.76 13.34 11.97
C GLN A 36 18.04 12.55 12.29
N LYS A 37 18.27 11.41 11.62
CA LYS A 37 19.50 10.60 11.80
C LYS A 37 20.76 11.37 11.41
N GLU A 38 20.68 12.15 10.34
CA GLU A 38 21.77 13.01 9.85
C GLU A 38 21.90 14.33 10.64
N GLY A 39 21.06 14.54 11.65
CA GLY A 39 21.08 15.76 12.48
C GLY A 39 20.80 17.04 11.70
N ILE A 40 20.07 16.92 10.59
CA ILE A 40 19.63 18.07 9.79
C ILE A 40 18.51 18.78 10.55
N GLU A 41 18.63 20.10 10.69
CA GLU A 41 17.56 20.91 11.26
C GLU A 41 16.33 20.85 10.35
N TRP A 42 15.35 20.05 10.78
CA TRP A 42 14.12 19.80 10.06
C TRP A 42 12.93 19.82 11.02
N LYS A 43 11.88 20.54 10.65
CA LYS A 43 10.61 20.51 11.37
C LYS A 43 9.75 19.40 10.77
N PHE A 44 9.42 18.39 11.58
CA PHE A 44 8.55 17.32 11.15
C PHE A 44 7.23 17.88 10.60
N ILE A 45 6.86 17.47 9.40
CA ILE A 45 5.61 17.84 8.75
C ILE A 45 4.70 16.62 8.78
N ASP A 46 3.59 16.75 9.49
CA ASP A 46 2.50 15.77 9.42
C ASP A 46 1.63 16.09 8.20
N PHE A 47 1.55 15.13 7.28
CA PHE A 47 0.76 15.25 6.06
C PHE A 47 -0.67 14.72 6.22
N GLY A 48 -1.01 14.12 7.36
CA GLY A 48 -2.37 13.60 7.62
C GLY A 48 -2.78 12.46 6.68
N LEU A 49 -1.82 11.82 6.01
CA LEU A 49 -2.04 10.76 5.01
C LEU A 49 -1.99 9.36 5.62
N ASP A 50 -2.33 9.21 6.91
CA ASP A 50 -2.29 7.91 7.55
C ASP A 50 -3.51 7.05 7.14
N LEU A 51 -3.24 5.98 6.38
CA LEU A 51 -4.24 5.02 5.95
C LEU A 51 -4.38 3.84 6.93
N GLN A 52 -3.59 3.82 8.00
CA GLN A 52 -3.59 2.75 8.99
C GLN A 52 -4.98 2.46 9.57
N PRO A 53 -5.85 3.46 9.87
CA PRO A 53 -7.20 3.18 10.38
C PRO A 53 -8.08 2.37 9.41
N THR A 54 -7.96 2.61 8.09
CA THR A 54 -8.72 1.86 7.09
C THR A 54 -8.12 0.47 6.89
N ILE A 55 -6.80 0.36 6.90
CA ILE A 55 -6.08 -0.91 6.81
C ILE A 55 -6.45 -1.81 7.98
N ASP A 56 -6.38 -1.27 9.21
CA ASP A 56 -6.65 -2.00 10.44
C ASP A 56 -8.10 -2.49 10.51
N LEU A 57 -9.06 -1.66 10.07
CA LEU A 57 -10.46 -2.05 9.95
C LEU A 57 -10.63 -3.32 9.10
N ILE A 58 -9.81 -3.49 8.06
CA ILE A 58 -9.93 -4.63 7.13
C ILE A 58 -9.15 -5.85 7.64
N ASP A 59 -7.90 -5.67 8.10
CA ASP A 59 -6.93 -6.76 8.25
C ASP A 59 -6.54 -7.13 9.68
N LYS A 60 -6.84 -6.32 10.69
CA LYS A 60 -6.49 -6.63 12.08
C LYS A 60 -7.39 -7.73 12.66
N PRO A 61 -7.01 -8.32 13.81
CA PRO A 61 -7.94 -9.09 14.61
C PRO A 61 -9.23 -8.28 14.85
N MET A 62 -10.38 -8.95 14.78
CA MET A 62 -11.71 -8.32 14.82
C MET A 62 -12.01 -7.36 13.66
N GLY A 63 -11.15 -7.28 12.63
CA GLY A 63 -11.44 -6.56 11.39
C GLY A 63 -12.32 -7.36 10.43
N ILE A 64 -12.68 -6.74 9.31
CA ILE A 64 -13.67 -7.28 8.35
C ILE A 64 -13.30 -8.69 7.87
N MET A 65 -12.05 -8.93 7.46
CA MET A 65 -11.62 -10.25 6.98
C MET A 65 -11.63 -11.30 8.09
N ALA A 66 -11.24 -10.92 9.32
CA ALA A 66 -11.26 -11.85 10.45
C ALA A 66 -12.69 -12.23 10.87
N LEU A 67 -13.61 -11.26 10.87
CA LEU A 67 -15.03 -11.50 11.14
C LEU A 67 -15.66 -12.36 10.04
N LEU A 68 -15.26 -12.17 8.78
CA LEU A 68 -15.71 -13.01 7.67
C LEU A 68 -15.21 -14.45 7.82
N ASP A 69 -13.94 -14.62 8.17
CA ASP A 69 -13.33 -15.94 8.41
C ASP A 69 -14.04 -16.69 9.53
N GLU A 70 -14.32 -16.01 10.64
CA GLU A 70 -15.04 -16.58 11.78
C GLU A 70 -16.46 -16.98 11.40
N GLU A 71 -17.16 -16.11 10.66
CA GLU A 71 -18.55 -16.35 10.24
C GLU A 71 -18.68 -17.54 9.29
N CYS A 72 -17.65 -17.80 8.46
CA CYS A 72 -17.58 -18.99 7.59
C CYS A 72 -17.55 -20.32 8.37
N LEU A 73 -17.17 -20.30 9.65
CA LEU A 73 -17.09 -21.50 10.49
C LEU A 73 -18.43 -21.87 11.14
N PHE A 74 -19.43 -20.97 11.12
CA PHE A 74 -20.72 -21.18 11.77
C PHE A 74 -21.72 -21.88 10.84
N PRO A 75 -22.26 -23.07 11.19
CA PRO A 75 -23.12 -23.86 10.29
C PRO A 75 -24.44 -23.21 9.85
N LYS A 76 -24.90 -22.18 10.58
CA LYS A 76 -26.15 -21.46 10.30
C LYS A 76 -25.92 -19.99 9.93
N ALA A 77 -24.66 -19.58 9.76
CA ALA A 77 -24.36 -18.24 9.33
C ALA A 77 -24.83 -17.98 7.90
N THR A 78 -25.12 -16.72 7.61
CA THR A 78 -25.52 -16.22 6.30
C THR A 78 -24.80 -14.91 6.04
N ASP A 79 -24.75 -14.46 4.79
CA ASP A 79 -24.15 -13.16 4.46
C ASP A 79 -24.82 -12.01 5.24
N LYS A 80 -26.10 -12.17 5.61
CA LYS A 80 -26.81 -11.21 6.45
C LYS A 80 -26.32 -11.20 7.90
N THR A 81 -26.11 -12.36 8.52
CA THR A 81 -25.58 -12.43 9.90
C THR A 81 -24.16 -11.89 9.96
N PHE A 82 -23.37 -12.10 8.90
CA PHE A 82 -22.07 -11.45 8.73
C PHE A 82 -22.19 -9.91 8.75
N VAL A 83 -23.07 -9.33 7.95
CA VAL A 83 -23.28 -7.87 7.90
C VAL A 83 -23.74 -7.33 9.25
N ASP A 84 -24.69 -8.00 9.90
CA ASP A 84 -25.17 -7.60 11.23
C ASP A 84 -24.03 -7.59 12.26
N LYS A 85 -23.13 -8.58 12.20
CA LYS A 85 -21.91 -8.66 13.03
C LYS A 85 -20.94 -7.51 12.74
N LEU A 86 -20.70 -7.19 11.46
CA LEU A 86 -19.86 -6.04 11.08
C LEU A 86 -20.42 -4.72 11.62
N VAL A 87 -21.72 -4.49 11.44
CA VAL A 87 -22.37 -3.26 11.92
C VAL A 87 -22.30 -3.17 13.44
N SER A 88 -22.52 -4.28 14.15
CA SER A 88 -22.36 -4.31 15.61
C SER A 88 -20.93 -4.00 16.05
N ALA A 89 -19.92 -4.51 15.35
CA ALA A 89 -18.52 -4.34 15.71
C ALA A 89 -17.95 -2.95 15.35
N HIS A 90 -18.40 -2.35 14.24
CA HIS A 90 -17.73 -1.20 13.62
C HIS A 90 -18.61 0.03 13.36
N SER A 91 -19.87 0.04 13.80
CA SER A 91 -20.79 1.19 13.57
C SER A 91 -20.25 2.56 13.98
N VAL A 92 -19.39 2.62 15.01
CA VAL A 92 -18.76 3.86 15.50
C VAL A 92 -17.40 4.14 14.87
N HIS A 93 -16.85 3.21 14.09
CA HIS A 93 -15.52 3.36 13.49
C HIS A 93 -15.54 4.43 12.39
N PRO A 94 -14.62 5.41 12.37
CA PRO A 94 -14.69 6.56 11.46
C PRO A 94 -14.61 6.16 9.97
N LYS A 95 -13.96 5.03 9.67
CA LYS A 95 -13.80 4.50 8.31
C LYS A 95 -14.87 3.49 7.88
N PHE A 96 -15.79 3.13 8.77
CA PHE A 96 -16.91 2.25 8.46
C PHE A 96 -18.20 3.06 8.41
N LYS A 97 -19.06 2.78 7.44
CA LYS A 97 -20.39 3.39 7.33
C LYS A 97 -21.42 2.30 7.12
N LYS A 98 -22.47 2.32 7.95
CA LYS A 98 -23.67 1.53 7.72
C LYS A 98 -24.36 2.03 6.45
N SER A 99 -24.94 1.13 5.66
CA SER A 99 -25.77 1.54 4.54
C SER A 99 -27.06 2.22 5.00
N ASP A 100 -27.58 3.11 4.15
CA ASP A 100 -28.91 3.65 4.34
C ASP A 100 -29.96 2.55 4.08
N PHE A 101 -31.10 2.61 4.79
CA PHE A 101 -32.19 1.63 4.65
C PHE A 101 -32.76 1.49 3.23
N ARG A 102 -32.46 2.43 2.33
CA ARG A 102 -32.87 2.43 0.91
C ARG A 102 -31.73 2.06 -0.05
N GLY A 103 -30.53 1.81 0.48
CA GLY A 103 -29.35 1.46 -0.30
C GLY A 103 -29.35 -0.01 -0.71
N ILE A 104 -28.74 -0.29 -1.87
CA ILE A 104 -28.52 -1.65 -2.38
C ILE A 104 -27.28 -2.29 -1.70
N ALA A 105 -26.38 -1.46 -1.18
CA ALA A 105 -25.20 -1.90 -0.46
C ALA A 105 -25.51 -2.26 0.99
N ASP A 106 -24.73 -3.17 1.56
CA ASP A 106 -24.86 -3.63 2.93
C ASP A 106 -24.07 -2.74 3.89
N PHE A 107 -22.91 -2.25 3.46
CA PHE A 107 -22.06 -1.32 4.20
C PHE A 107 -21.12 -0.57 3.25
N SER A 108 -20.40 0.41 3.78
CA SER A 108 -19.39 1.15 3.04
C SER A 108 -18.11 1.34 3.85
N ILE A 109 -16.98 1.41 3.15
CA ILE A 109 -15.67 1.72 3.73
C ILE A 109 -15.18 3.03 3.13
N ILE A 110 -14.59 3.89 3.97
CA ILE A 110 -13.91 5.11 3.54
C ILE A 110 -12.45 4.78 3.24
N HIS A 111 -12.17 4.53 1.96
CA HIS A 111 -10.81 4.33 1.45
C HIS A 111 -10.12 5.67 1.19
N TYR A 112 -8.79 5.63 0.98
CA TYR A 112 -8.04 6.82 0.57
C TYR A 112 -8.57 7.43 -0.75
N ALA A 113 -9.09 6.58 -1.66
CA ALA A 113 -9.65 6.98 -2.94
C ALA A 113 -11.14 7.38 -2.88
N GLY A 114 -11.72 7.43 -1.68
CA GLY A 114 -13.12 7.79 -1.45
C GLY A 114 -13.94 6.67 -0.82
N LYS A 115 -15.24 6.94 -0.65
CA LYS A 115 -16.20 5.98 -0.12
C LYS A 115 -16.51 4.91 -1.16
N VAL A 116 -16.42 3.64 -0.76
CA VAL A 116 -16.82 2.50 -1.58
C VAL A 116 -17.93 1.73 -0.88
N ASP A 117 -19.03 1.53 -1.60
CA ASP A 117 -20.19 0.77 -1.17
C ASP A 117 -20.03 -0.71 -1.55
N TYR A 118 -20.19 -1.61 -0.58
CA TYR A 118 -20.03 -3.06 -0.73
C TYR A 118 -21.34 -3.81 -0.51
N CYS A 119 -21.55 -4.85 -1.32
CA CYS A 119 -22.63 -5.81 -1.15
C CYS A 119 -22.03 -7.17 -0.79
N ALA A 120 -22.45 -7.68 0.38
CA ALA A 120 -21.97 -8.89 1.03
C ALA A 120 -22.55 -10.18 0.42
N ASN A 121 -23.36 -10.10 -0.62
CA ASN A 121 -23.96 -11.26 -1.27
C ASN A 121 -22.91 -12.30 -1.67
N GLN A 122 -23.10 -13.53 -1.19
CA GLN A 122 -22.24 -14.69 -1.40
C GLN A 122 -20.81 -14.53 -0.85
N TRP A 123 -20.55 -13.60 0.05
CA TRP A 123 -19.21 -13.43 0.61
C TRP A 123 -18.76 -14.66 1.39
N LEU A 124 -19.64 -15.30 2.16
CA LEU A 124 -19.30 -16.54 2.87
C LEU A 124 -18.89 -17.64 1.87
N MET A 125 -19.67 -17.82 0.80
CA MET A 125 -19.36 -18.81 -0.23
C MET A 125 -18.05 -18.49 -0.96
N LYS A 126 -17.84 -17.24 -1.38
CA LYS A 126 -16.62 -16.78 -2.03
C LYS A 126 -15.38 -16.92 -1.15
N ASN A 127 -15.53 -16.71 0.16
CA ASN A 127 -14.42 -16.81 1.10
C ASN A 127 -14.09 -18.25 1.50
N MET A 128 -15.11 -19.12 1.57
CA MET A 128 -14.93 -20.55 1.80
C MET A 128 -14.37 -21.28 0.57
N ASP A 129 -14.69 -20.80 -0.64
CA ASP A 129 -14.35 -21.39 -1.93
C ASP A 129 -14.57 -22.92 -1.97
N PRO A 130 -15.78 -23.41 -1.68
CA PRO A 130 -16.03 -24.84 -1.52
C PRO A 130 -15.89 -25.58 -2.86
N GLN A 131 -15.07 -26.63 -2.86
CA GLN A 131 -14.90 -27.52 -4.01
C GLN A 131 -15.56 -28.88 -3.78
N ASN A 132 -16.04 -29.51 -4.86
CA ASN A 132 -16.56 -30.87 -4.78
C ASN A 132 -15.41 -31.89 -4.79
N GLU A 133 -15.14 -32.49 -3.64
CA GLU A 133 -14.05 -33.45 -3.44
C GLU A 133 -14.09 -34.61 -4.45
N ASN A 134 -15.28 -35.10 -4.84
CA ASN A 134 -15.39 -36.19 -5.81
C ASN A 134 -14.91 -35.77 -7.21
N VAL A 135 -15.19 -34.53 -7.61
CA VAL A 135 -14.76 -34.00 -8.91
C VAL A 135 -13.25 -33.77 -8.90
N VAL A 136 -12.70 -33.28 -7.78
CA VAL A 136 -11.25 -33.10 -7.59
C VAL A 136 -10.54 -34.45 -7.74
N SER A 137 -11.02 -35.51 -7.08
CA SER A 137 -10.42 -36.85 -7.20
C SER A 137 -10.47 -37.40 -8.63
N LEU A 138 -11.57 -37.15 -9.37
CA LEU A 138 -11.66 -37.55 -10.78
C LEU A 138 -10.63 -36.82 -11.66
N LEU A 139 -10.41 -35.53 -11.41
CA LEU A 139 -9.44 -34.72 -12.17
C LEU A 139 -8.00 -35.13 -11.87
N GLN A 140 -7.71 -35.48 -10.61
CA GLN A 140 -6.41 -36.03 -10.19
C GLN A 140 -6.14 -37.42 -10.79
N ALA A 141 -7.21 -38.20 -11.07
CA ALA A 141 -7.13 -39.50 -11.72
C ALA A 141 -7.32 -39.44 -13.26
N SER A 142 -7.24 -38.25 -13.85
CA SER A 142 -7.37 -38.06 -15.30
C SER A 142 -6.33 -38.87 -16.08
N GLN A 143 -6.69 -39.29 -17.30
CA GLN A 143 -5.74 -39.94 -18.22
C GLN A 143 -4.83 -38.92 -18.92
N ASP A 144 -5.16 -37.63 -18.87
CA ASP A 144 -4.33 -36.56 -19.42
C ASP A 144 -3.30 -36.11 -18.37
N PRO A 145 -1.98 -36.32 -18.62
CA PRO A 145 -0.93 -35.90 -17.69
C PRO A 145 -0.94 -34.40 -17.37
N PHE A 146 -1.40 -33.55 -18.31
CA PHE A 146 -1.51 -32.11 -18.09
C PHE A 146 -2.58 -31.78 -17.05
N VAL A 147 -3.73 -32.45 -17.13
CA VAL A 147 -4.82 -32.28 -16.15
C VAL A 147 -4.37 -32.76 -14.77
N VAL A 148 -3.74 -33.93 -14.68
CA VAL A 148 -3.19 -34.44 -13.41
C VAL A 148 -2.19 -33.45 -12.81
N HIS A 149 -1.33 -32.84 -13.63
CA HIS A 149 -0.36 -31.87 -13.16
C HIS A 149 -0.99 -30.60 -12.56
N ILE A 150 -2.07 -30.08 -13.17
CA ILE A 150 -2.79 -28.91 -12.64
C ILE A 150 -3.41 -29.20 -11.27
N TRP A 151 -3.96 -30.41 -11.09
CA TRP A 151 -4.75 -30.78 -9.90
C TRP A 151 -3.95 -31.46 -8.78
N LYS A 152 -2.63 -31.59 -8.93
CA LYS A 152 -1.76 -32.31 -7.99
C LYS A 152 -1.84 -31.79 -6.54
N ASP A 153 -2.06 -30.49 -6.35
CA ASP A 153 -2.02 -29.82 -5.03
C ASP A 153 -3.41 -29.40 -4.52
N ALA A 154 -4.50 -29.83 -5.18
CA ALA A 154 -5.86 -29.36 -4.89
C ALA A 154 -6.32 -29.61 -3.45
N GLU A 155 -5.85 -30.68 -2.80
CA GLU A 155 -6.18 -30.99 -1.40
C GLU A 155 -5.57 -29.98 -0.39
N THR A 156 -4.48 -29.31 -0.78
CA THR A 156 -3.74 -28.38 0.09
C THR A 156 -4.44 -27.04 0.27
N LEU A 157 -5.34 -26.68 -0.65
CA LEU A 157 -5.91 -25.34 -0.78
C LEU A 157 -7.13 -25.07 0.14
N GLY A 158 -7.72 -26.09 0.77
CA GLY A 158 -8.89 -25.92 1.64
C GLY A 158 -8.81 -26.58 3.02
N ARG A 159 -8.04 -27.67 3.17
CA ARG A 159 -7.97 -28.46 4.42
C ARG A 159 -6.61 -29.14 4.63
N ALA A 160 -5.53 -28.36 4.62
CA ALA A 160 -4.26 -28.91 5.07
C ALA A 160 -4.29 -29.13 6.60
N LYS A 161 -4.28 -30.40 7.06
CA LYS A 161 -4.11 -30.80 8.47
C LYS A 161 -5.15 -30.25 9.46
N GLY A 162 -6.43 -30.28 9.13
CA GLY A 162 -7.50 -29.88 10.04
C GLY A 162 -7.64 -28.37 10.27
N MET A 163 -6.86 -27.54 9.56
CA MET A 163 -7.00 -26.08 9.55
C MET A 163 -7.75 -25.67 8.29
N PHE A 164 -8.98 -25.18 8.45
CA PHE A 164 -9.73 -24.55 7.37
C PHE A 164 -9.07 -23.21 7.03
N ARG A 165 -8.57 -23.08 5.80
CA ARG A 165 -7.97 -21.83 5.31
C ARG A 165 -8.94 -21.19 4.33
N THR A 166 -9.41 -20.00 4.65
CA THR A 166 -10.27 -19.20 3.78
C THR A 166 -9.44 -18.46 2.74
N VAL A 167 -10.12 -17.97 1.70
CA VAL A 167 -9.52 -17.12 0.67
C VAL A 167 -8.92 -15.86 1.27
N SER A 168 -9.60 -15.16 2.20
CA SER A 168 -9.03 -13.97 2.86
C SER A 168 -7.81 -14.30 3.69
N TYR A 169 -7.77 -15.44 4.38
CA TYR A 169 -6.59 -15.85 5.14
C TYR A 169 -5.36 -16.02 4.23
N LEU A 170 -5.51 -16.83 3.16
CA LEU A 170 -4.44 -17.09 2.19
C LEU A 170 -3.99 -15.79 1.51
N TYR A 171 -4.94 -14.98 1.09
CA TYR A 171 -4.67 -13.70 0.44
C TYR A 171 -3.91 -12.73 1.36
N LYS A 172 -4.30 -12.62 2.63
CA LYS A 172 -3.59 -11.79 3.61
C LYS A 172 -2.16 -12.26 3.83
N GLU A 173 -1.93 -13.56 3.93
CA GLU A 173 -0.59 -14.15 4.09
C GLU A 173 0.29 -13.81 2.88
N GLN A 174 -0.22 -14.02 1.66
CA GLN A 174 0.48 -13.69 0.42
C GLN A 174 0.80 -12.21 0.29
N LEU A 175 -0.17 -11.34 0.58
CA LEU A 175 0.04 -9.89 0.55
C LEU A 175 1.05 -9.45 1.60
N ALA A 176 0.99 -9.99 2.82
CA ALA A 176 1.96 -9.68 3.87
C ALA A 176 3.39 -10.03 3.44
N ASN A 177 3.58 -11.20 2.83
CA ASN A 177 4.88 -11.61 2.29
C ASN A 177 5.37 -10.65 1.20
N LEU A 178 4.49 -10.28 0.25
CA LEU A 178 4.81 -9.29 -0.78
C LEU A 178 5.24 -7.94 -0.17
N MET A 179 4.51 -7.45 0.84
CA MET A 179 4.86 -6.19 1.51
C MET A 179 6.20 -6.25 2.23
N VAL A 180 6.58 -7.40 2.81
CA VAL A 180 7.94 -7.59 3.37
C VAL A 180 9.00 -7.51 2.27
N THR A 181 8.79 -8.18 1.14
CA THR A 181 9.71 -8.11 0.00
C THR A 181 9.87 -6.67 -0.49
N LEU A 182 8.78 -5.95 -0.73
CA LEU A 182 8.82 -4.57 -1.23
C LEU A 182 9.55 -3.61 -0.27
N ARG A 183 9.35 -3.75 1.05
CA ARG A 183 10.03 -2.93 2.06
C ARG A 183 11.55 -3.13 2.10
N ASN A 184 12.03 -4.28 1.63
CA ASN A 184 13.46 -4.62 1.56
C ASN A 184 14.07 -4.31 0.18
N THR A 185 13.43 -3.44 -0.61
CA THR A 185 13.94 -2.98 -1.92
C THR A 185 14.01 -1.44 -1.96
N ASN A 186 14.59 -0.89 -3.02
CA ASN A 186 14.48 0.54 -3.33
C ASN A 186 13.32 0.76 -4.34
N PRO A 187 12.13 1.18 -3.88
CA PRO A 187 10.95 1.22 -4.73
C PRO A 187 10.98 2.42 -5.69
N ASN A 188 10.52 2.18 -6.92
CA ASN A 188 10.22 3.23 -7.89
C ASN A 188 8.72 3.27 -8.14
N PHE A 189 8.11 4.44 -7.95
CA PHE A 189 6.66 4.59 -8.05
C PHE A 189 6.27 5.20 -9.41
N VAL A 190 5.50 4.45 -10.20
CA VAL A 190 4.88 4.94 -11.44
C VAL A 190 3.38 5.09 -11.22
N ARG A 191 2.88 6.34 -11.27
CA ARG A 191 1.46 6.66 -11.05
C ARG A 191 0.73 6.82 -12.37
N CYS A 192 0.00 5.78 -12.77
CA CYS A 192 -0.85 5.82 -13.95
C CYS A 192 -2.12 6.61 -13.66
N ILE A 193 -2.54 7.50 -14.58
CA ILE A 193 -3.73 8.34 -14.45
C ILE A 193 -4.70 8.03 -15.60
N ILE A 194 -5.96 7.80 -15.26
CA ILE A 194 -7.03 7.59 -16.24
C ILE A 194 -7.53 8.97 -16.70
N PRO A 195 -7.42 9.31 -18.00
CA PRO A 195 -7.82 10.63 -18.48
C PRO A 195 -9.33 10.77 -18.67
N ASN A 196 -10.05 9.67 -18.94
CA ASN A 196 -11.52 9.63 -19.05
C ASN A 196 -12.05 8.18 -18.96
N HIS A 197 -13.31 8.02 -18.56
CA HIS A 197 -13.98 6.70 -18.52
C HIS A 197 -14.53 6.24 -19.87
N GLU A 198 -14.62 7.13 -20.86
CA GLU A 198 -15.09 6.83 -22.22
C GLU A 198 -14.07 6.09 -23.08
N LYS A 199 -12.86 5.85 -22.56
CA LYS A 199 -11.74 5.22 -23.28
C LYS A 199 -11.38 5.96 -24.58
N ARG A 200 -11.55 7.29 -24.62
CA ARG A 200 -11.30 8.13 -25.80
C ARG A 200 -9.92 8.75 -25.75
N ALA A 201 -9.13 8.58 -26.80
CA ALA A 201 -7.85 9.27 -26.95
C ALA A 201 -8.05 10.80 -27.09
N GLY A 202 -7.11 11.60 -26.57
CA GLY A 202 -7.15 13.07 -26.68
C GLY A 202 -8.25 13.77 -25.85
N LYS A 203 -9.01 13.05 -25.03
CA LYS A 203 -10.02 13.60 -24.12
C LYS A 203 -9.56 13.54 -22.68
N ILE A 204 -9.67 14.64 -21.95
CA ILE A 204 -9.38 14.72 -20.52
C ILE A 204 -10.64 15.17 -19.78
N ASP A 205 -11.01 14.40 -18.77
CA ASP A 205 -11.97 14.75 -17.73
C ASP A 205 -11.20 15.34 -16.53
N ALA A 206 -11.22 16.65 -16.40
CA ALA A 206 -10.41 17.37 -15.42
C ALA A 206 -10.77 17.03 -13.96
N PRO A 207 -12.06 17.00 -13.54
CA PRO A 207 -12.45 16.49 -12.23
C PRO A 207 -11.89 15.09 -11.92
N LEU A 208 -12.05 14.15 -12.84
CA LEU A 208 -11.56 12.77 -12.67
C LEU A 208 -10.04 12.72 -12.47
N VAL A 209 -9.27 13.48 -13.26
CA VAL A 209 -7.81 13.53 -13.13
C VAL A 209 -7.40 14.19 -11.81
N LEU A 210 -8.07 15.27 -11.42
CA LEU A 210 -7.76 15.99 -10.19
C LEU A 210 -7.99 15.12 -8.95
N ASP A 211 -9.07 14.36 -8.90
CA ASP A 211 -9.36 13.46 -7.79
C ASP A 211 -8.31 12.34 -7.69
N GLN A 212 -7.86 11.77 -8.82
CA GLN A 212 -6.75 10.81 -8.83
C GLN A 212 -5.45 11.41 -8.32
N LEU A 213 -5.11 12.66 -8.70
CA LEU A 213 -3.90 13.34 -8.23
C LEU A 213 -3.91 13.57 -6.71
N ARG A 214 -5.07 13.91 -6.15
CA ARG A 214 -5.27 14.08 -4.71
C ARG A 214 -5.18 12.75 -3.97
N CYS A 215 -5.95 11.75 -4.37
CA CYS A 215 -5.98 10.46 -3.68
C CYS A 215 -4.63 9.72 -3.77
N ASN A 216 -3.93 9.81 -4.89
CA ASN A 216 -2.61 9.18 -5.02
C ASN A 216 -1.49 9.93 -4.25
N GLY A 217 -1.78 11.09 -3.64
CA GLY A 217 -0.81 11.91 -2.91
C GLY A 217 0.25 12.54 -3.81
N VAL A 218 -0.05 12.78 -5.09
CA VAL A 218 0.93 13.29 -6.07
C VAL A 218 1.32 14.73 -5.73
N LEU A 219 0.35 15.57 -5.35
CA LEU A 219 0.59 16.96 -5.00
C LEU A 219 1.42 17.08 -3.72
N GLU A 220 1.14 16.24 -2.73
CA GLU A 220 1.87 16.13 -1.48
C GLU A 220 3.30 15.62 -1.71
N GLY A 221 3.46 14.60 -2.57
CA GLY A 221 4.78 14.12 -3.00
C GLY A 221 5.63 15.21 -3.63
N ILE A 222 5.06 15.99 -4.56
CA ILE A 222 5.77 17.14 -5.18
C ILE A 222 6.13 18.19 -4.13
N ARG A 223 5.22 18.50 -3.20
CA ARG A 223 5.48 19.48 -2.13
C ARG A 223 6.69 19.08 -1.30
N ILE A 224 6.82 17.80 -0.96
CA ILE A 224 7.94 17.26 -0.18
C ILE A 224 9.24 17.27 -0.98
N CYS A 225 9.22 16.85 -2.23
CA CYS A 225 10.42 16.95 -3.07
C CYS A 225 10.91 18.40 -3.23
N ARG A 226 10.01 19.38 -3.13
CA ARG A 226 10.35 20.81 -3.21
C ARG A 226 10.79 21.43 -1.88
N GLN A 227 10.26 20.95 -0.76
CA GLN A 227 10.56 21.47 0.58
C GLN A 227 11.73 20.75 1.24
N GLY A 228 11.94 19.47 0.91
CA GLY A 228 12.99 18.62 1.45
C GLY A 228 14.25 18.59 0.60
N PHE A 229 15.14 17.66 0.95
CA PHE A 229 16.44 17.43 0.32
C PHE A 229 16.51 15.98 -0.20
N PRO A 230 15.89 15.68 -1.35
CA PRO A 230 15.75 14.30 -1.84
C PRO A 230 17.05 13.70 -2.38
N ASN A 231 18.03 14.54 -2.71
CA ASN A 231 19.32 14.12 -3.22
C ASN A 231 20.35 14.13 -2.09
N ARG A 232 21.10 13.03 -1.97
CA ARG A 232 22.14 12.84 -0.96
C ARG A 232 23.41 12.34 -1.62
N ILE A 233 24.55 12.77 -1.10
CA ILE A 233 25.86 12.35 -1.58
C ILE A 233 26.81 12.30 -0.38
N PRO A 234 27.49 11.16 -0.13
CA PRO A 234 28.47 11.06 0.95
C PRO A 234 29.63 12.05 0.74
N PHE A 235 30.26 12.49 1.84
CA PHE A 235 31.35 13.48 1.75
C PHE A 235 32.50 13.06 0.82
N GLN A 236 32.87 11.78 0.83
CA GLN A 236 33.95 11.27 -0.03
C GLN A 236 33.62 11.41 -1.51
N GLU A 237 32.39 11.06 -1.91
CA GLU A 237 31.95 11.15 -3.29
C GLU A 237 31.79 12.60 -3.75
N PHE A 238 31.25 13.47 -2.89
CA PHE A 238 31.13 14.90 -3.19
C PHE A 238 32.49 15.51 -3.48
N ARG A 239 33.48 15.24 -2.60
CA ARG A 239 34.85 15.71 -2.81
C ARG A 239 35.42 15.16 -4.11
N GLN A 240 35.41 13.85 -4.30
CA GLN A 240 35.99 13.22 -5.49
C GLN A 240 35.39 13.76 -6.79
N ARG A 241 34.08 14.05 -6.80
CA ARG A 241 33.37 14.51 -7.98
C ARG A 241 33.56 16.00 -8.27
N TYR A 242 33.59 16.85 -7.23
CA TYR A 242 33.52 18.30 -7.38
C TYR A 242 34.82 19.05 -7.04
N GLU A 243 35.88 18.37 -6.59
CA GLU A 243 37.17 19.01 -6.26
C GLU A 243 37.78 19.76 -7.46
N LEU A 244 37.48 19.32 -8.68
CA LEU A 244 37.89 20.01 -9.92
C LEU A 244 37.34 21.46 -10.02
N LEU A 245 36.20 21.75 -9.39
CA LEU A 245 35.56 23.07 -9.38
C LEU A 245 36.15 23.99 -8.31
N THR A 246 36.90 23.43 -7.36
CA THR A 246 37.53 24.15 -6.24
C THR A 246 39.04 23.90 -6.21
N PRO A 247 39.79 24.26 -7.27
CA PRO A 247 41.21 23.98 -7.35
C PRO A 247 41.97 24.72 -6.25
N ASN A 248 42.95 24.05 -5.64
CA ASN A 248 43.80 24.58 -4.55
C ASN A 248 43.09 24.94 -3.24
N VAL A 249 41.80 24.61 -3.09
CA VAL A 249 41.04 24.87 -1.85
C VAL A 249 41.38 23.84 -0.77
N ILE A 250 41.56 22.58 -1.15
CA ILE A 250 41.94 21.52 -0.23
C ILE A 250 43.46 21.30 -0.30
N ASN A 251 44.13 21.41 0.85
CA ASN A 251 45.57 21.17 0.95
C ASN A 251 45.93 19.70 0.65
N LYS A 252 47.15 19.44 0.16
CA LYS A 252 47.67 18.10 -0.19
C LYS A 252 47.91 17.15 1.00
N GLY A 253 47.28 17.38 2.14
CA GLY A 253 47.36 16.55 3.35
C GLY A 253 46.04 15.87 3.68
N PHE A 254 46.02 15.10 4.76
CA PHE A 254 44.78 14.54 5.28
C PHE A 254 43.87 15.66 5.82
N MET A 255 42.60 15.64 5.39
CA MET A 255 41.56 16.53 5.88
C MET A 255 40.30 15.71 6.09
N ASP A 256 39.60 15.97 7.19
CA ASP A 256 38.29 15.40 7.48
C ASP A 256 37.30 15.66 6.33
N GLY A 257 36.52 14.63 5.95
CA GLY A 257 35.64 14.68 4.78
C GLY A 257 34.57 15.76 4.88
N LYS A 258 33.98 15.92 6.06
CA LYS A 258 32.95 16.95 6.32
C LYS A 258 33.53 18.34 6.18
N LYS A 259 34.67 18.62 6.83
CA LYS A 259 35.37 19.92 6.72
C LYS A 259 35.82 20.24 5.29
N ALA A 260 36.27 19.23 4.54
CA ALA A 260 36.62 19.40 3.14
C ALA A 260 35.41 19.86 2.33
N CYS A 261 34.27 19.17 2.45
CA CYS A 261 33.03 19.53 1.76
C CYS A 261 32.52 20.92 2.17
N GLU A 262 32.55 21.26 3.47
CA GLU A 262 32.20 22.60 3.97
C GLU A 262 33.04 23.70 3.31
N THR A 263 34.34 23.48 3.16
CA THR A 263 35.27 24.46 2.56
C THR A 263 35.02 24.60 1.07
N MET A 264 34.78 23.49 0.37
CA MET A 264 34.44 23.49 -1.06
C MET A 264 33.13 24.23 -1.30
N ILE A 265 32.07 23.93 -0.53
CA ILE A 265 30.76 24.57 -0.65
C ILE A 265 30.85 26.07 -0.42
N LYS A 266 31.61 26.52 0.60
CA LYS A 266 31.86 27.94 0.85
C LYS A 266 32.56 28.63 -0.31
N THR A 267 33.53 27.96 -0.94
CA THR A 267 34.26 28.51 -2.09
C THR A 267 33.40 28.60 -3.34
N LEU A 268 32.45 27.67 -3.49
CA LEU A 268 31.46 27.70 -4.57
C LEU A 268 30.32 28.69 -4.33
N GLU A 269 30.28 29.36 -3.17
CA GLU A 269 29.27 30.36 -2.81
C GLU A 269 27.82 29.87 -2.99
N LEU A 270 27.57 28.59 -2.68
CA LEU A 270 26.23 28.02 -2.80
C LEU A 270 25.27 28.65 -1.77
N ASP A 271 24.04 28.92 -2.20
CA ASP A 271 22.97 29.39 -1.31
C ASP A 271 22.70 28.34 -0.22
N GLN A 272 22.71 28.80 1.04
CA GLN A 272 22.45 27.96 2.22
C GLN A 272 21.08 27.30 2.20
N ASN A 273 20.11 27.78 1.41
CA ASN A 273 18.81 27.13 1.25
C ASN A 273 18.86 25.89 0.36
N LEU A 274 19.90 25.73 -0.47
CA LEU A 274 20.00 24.63 -1.44
C LEU A 274 20.62 23.36 -0.86
N TYR A 275 21.26 23.43 0.31
CA TYR A 275 21.95 22.29 0.90
C TYR A 275 21.79 22.22 2.42
N ARG A 276 21.99 21.02 2.96
CA ARG A 276 22.17 20.77 4.39
C ARG A 276 23.36 19.83 4.55
N ILE A 277 24.17 20.05 5.59
CA ILE A 277 25.35 19.22 5.88
C ILE A 277 24.98 18.27 7.01
N GLY A 278 24.90 16.98 6.68
CA GLY A 278 24.60 15.91 7.64
C GLY A 278 25.81 15.48 8.48
N GLN A 279 25.75 14.25 8.97
CA GLN A 279 26.84 13.57 9.67
C GLN A 279 27.70 12.70 8.77
N SER A 280 27.19 12.23 7.62
CA SER A 280 27.92 11.34 6.68
C SER A 280 27.99 11.81 5.23
#